data_AF-A0A5D2X6J9-F1
#
_entry.id   AF-A0A5D2X6J9-F1
#
_cell.length_a   1.000
_cell.length_b   1.000
_cell.length_c   1.000
_cell.angle_alpha   90.00
_cell.angle_beta   90.00
_cell.angle_gamma   90.00
#
_symmetry.space_group_name_H-M   'P 1'
#
loop_
_entity.id
_entity.type
_entity.pdbx_description
1 polymer ?
#
loop_
_entity_poly.entity_id
_entity_poly.type
_entity_poly.pdbx_seq_one_letter_code
_entity_poly.pdbx_strand_id
1 'polypeptide(L)'
;MNALEEVYKIARAQTLIALCSTVPGYWFTVAFIDIMGRFAIQLMGFFFMTVFMFALAIPYDHWIHKDNRIGFVVMYSLTFFFANFGPNATTFVVPAEIFPARLRSTCHGISAAAGKLGAMVGAFGFLYLAQNKDKAKADAGYPAGIGVKNSLIVLGVINALGFLFTFLVPESKGKSLEEMSGENEDNGEGEAGASSSSSSNH
;
A
#
# COMPACT_ATOMS: atom_id res chain seq x y z
N MET A 1 21.69 1.22 -27.29
CA MET A 1 21.80 1.75 -25.91
C MET A 1 22.50 0.69 -25.10
N ASN A 2 23.54 1.05 -24.32
CA ASN A 2 24.23 0.09 -23.47
C ASN A 2 23.38 -0.21 -22.21
N ALA A 3 23.41 -1.43 -21.68
CA ALA A 3 22.61 -1.83 -20.52
C ALA A 3 22.88 -0.92 -19.29
N LEU A 4 24.14 -0.52 -19.08
CA LEU A 4 24.51 0.43 -18.01
C LEU A 4 23.85 1.80 -18.19
N GLU A 5 23.72 2.27 -19.42
CA GLU A 5 23.12 3.57 -19.72
C GLU A 5 21.60 3.53 -19.52
N GLU A 6 20.97 2.39 -19.84
CA GLU A 6 19.55 2.16 -19.60
C GLU A 6 19.24 2.12 -18.10
N VAL A 7 20.00 1.32 -17.35
CA VAL A 7 19.88 1.25 -15.88
C VAL A 7 20.09 2.63 -15.26
N TYR A 8 21.09 3.40 -15.71
CA TYR A 8 21.33 4.75 -15.22
C TYR A 8 20.14 5.70 -15.48
N LYS A 9 19.54 5.64 -16.68
CA LYS A 9 18.35 6.45 -17.02
C LYS A 9 17.14 6.08 -16.16
N ILE A 10 16.89 4.78 -15.97
CA ILE A 10 15.80 4.28 -15.12
C ILE A 10 16.04 4.73 -13.67
N ALA A 11 17.25 4.52 -13.14
CA ALA A 11 17.61 4.91 -11.78
C ALA A 11 17.45 6.42 -11.56
N ARG A 12 17.91 7.26 -12.49
CA ARG A 12 17.74 8.71 -12.41
C ARG A 12 16.27 9.12 -12.37
N ALA A 13 15.42 8.50 -13.19
CA ALA A 13 13.98 8.77 -13.18
C ALA A 13 13.33 8.35 -11.85
N GLN A 14 13.68 7.16 -11.34
CA GLN A 14 13.19 6.68 -10.04
C GLN A 14 13.64 7.57 -8.89
N THR A 15 14.90 8.03 -8.88
CA THR A 15 15.41 8.98 -7.88
C THR A 15 14.63 10.28 -7.90
N LEU A 16 14.30 10.81 -9.08
CA LEU A 16 13.51 12.05 -9.19
C LEU A 16 12.10 11.85 -8.63
N ILE A 17 11.43 10.74 -8.98
CA ILE A 17 10.10 10.40 -8.44
C ILE A 17 10.19 10.24 -6.92
N ALA A 18 11.23 9.59 -6.41
CA ALA A 18 11.41 9.38 -4.98
C ALA A 18 11.58 10.71 -4.22
N LEU A 19 12.42 11.61 -4.74
CA LEU A 19 12.67 12.92 -4.13
C LEU A 19 11.45 13.85 -4.17
N CYS A 20 10.73 13.86 -5.29
CA CYS A 20 9.61 14.78 -5.50
C CYS A 20 8.25 14.24 -5.01
N SER A 21 8.13 12.93 -4.78
CA SER A 21 6.85 12.28 -4.49
C SER A 21 6.90 11.43 -3.24
N THR A 22 7.77 10.42 -3.22
CA THR A 22 7.85 9.46 -2.11
C THR A 22 8.23 10.14 -0.78
N VAL A 23 9.33 10.90 -0.77
CA VAL A 23 9.82 11.57 0.44
C VAL A 23 8.82 12.59 0.98
N PRO A 24 8.28 13.52 0.17
CA PRO A 24 7.22 14.43 0.63
C PRO A 24 5.98 13.68 1.11
N GLY A 25 5.56 12.62 0.43
CA GLY A 25 4.38 11.83 0.81
C GLY A 25 4.52 11.23 2.22
N TYR A 26 5.70 10.72 2.58
CA TYR A 26 5.96 10.24 3.94
C TYR A 26 5.88 11.35 4.99
N TRP A 27 6.46 12.53 4.71
CA TRP A 27 6.39 13.66 5.63
C TRP A 27 4.95 14.15 5.83
N PHE A 28 4.13 14.12 4.79
CA PHE A 28 2.70 14.39 4.92
C PHE A 28 2.02 13.34 5.78
N THR A 29 2.32 12.04 5.61
CA THR A 29 1.77 11.03 6.52
C THR A 29 2.14 11.34 7.97
N VAL A 30 3.42 11.59 8.26
CA VAL A 30 3.88 11.91 9.63
C VAL A 30 3.15 13.14 10.19
N ALA A 31 2.97 14.19 9.39
CA ALA A 31 2.31 15.42 9.86
C ALA A 31 0.81 15.24 10.12
N PHE A 32 0.13 14.35 9.38
CA PHE A 32 -1.34 14.23 9.43
C PHE A 32 -1.84 12.96 10.12
N ILE A 33 -1.00 11.97 10.41
CA ILE A 33 -1.43 10.65 10.94
C ILE A 33 -2.16 10.74 12.29
N ASP A 34 -1.75 11.66 13.15
CA ASP A 34 -2.39 11.89 14.45
C ASP A 34 -3.56 12.88 14.36
N ILE A 35 -3.67 13.65 13.26
CA ILE A 35 -4.74 14.63 13.04
C ILE A 35 -5.92 14.00 12.29
N MET A 36 -5.68 13.33 11.19
CA MET A 36 -6.71 12.70 10.34
C MET A 36 -7.06 11.29 10.79
N GLY A 37 -6.11 10.54 11.36
CA GLY A 37 -6.28 9.12 11.66
C GLY A 37 -5.76 8.21 10.54
N ARG A 38 -5.55 6.94 10.87
CA ARG A 38 -4.88 5.99 9.98
C ARG A 38 -5.84 5.53 8.89
N PHE A 39 -7.10 5.30 9.23
CA PHE A 39 -8.14 4.87 8.31
C PHE A 39 -8.40 5.94 7.24
N ALA A 40 -8.58 7.20 7.66
CA ALA A 40 -8.86 8.30 6.74
C ALA A 40 -7.72 8.53 5.73
N ILE A 41 -6.46 8.44 6.19
CA ILE A 41 -5.28 8.56 5.33
C ILE A 41 -5.19 7.39 4.34
N GLN A 42 -5.43 6.16 4.80
CA GLN A 42 -5.41 4.98 3.94
C GLN A 42 -6.49 5.06 2.85
N LEU A 43 -7.71 5.48 3.22
CA LEU A 43 -8.84 5.62 2.30
C LEU A 43 -8.56 6.70 1.25
N MET A 44 -8.07 7.86 1.68
CA MET A 44 -7.69 8.96 0.80
C MET A 44 -6.58 8.56 -0.18
N GLY A 45 -5.55 7.87 0.32
CA GLY A 45 -4.45 7.38 -0.51
C GLY A 45 -4.93 6.43 -1.61
N PHE A 46 -5.68 5.37 -1.25
CA PHE A 46 -6.23 4.45 -2.25
C PHE A 46 -7.17 5.13 -3.24
N PHE A 47 -7.99 6.10 -2.80
CA PHE A 47 -8.87 6.87 -3.67
C PHE A 47 -8.08 7.63 -4.75
N PHE A 48 -7.11 8.47 -4.34
CA PHE A 48 -6.35 9.25 -5.30
C PHE A 48 -5.44 8.38 -6.18
N MET A 49 -4.84 7.32 -5.64
CA MET A 49 -4.12 6.34 -6.44
C MET A 49 -5.00 5.70 -7.53
N THR A 50 -6.26 5.40 -7.21
CA THR A 50 -7.23 4.85 -8.17
C THR A 50 -7.55 5.88 -9.26
N VAL A 51 -7.85 7.12 -8.87
CA VAL A 51 -8.14 8.22 -9.81
C VAL A 51 -6.97 8.44 -10.77
N PHE A 52 -5.74 8.54 -10.27
CA PHE A 52 -4.57 8.78 -11.13
C PHE A 52 -4.24 7.58 -12.01
N MET A 53 -4.40 6.34 -11.52
CA MET A 53 -4.22 5.15 -12.37
C MET A 53 -5.21 5.12 -13.53
N PHE A 54 -6.50 5.44 -13.30
CA PHE A 54 -7.47 5.53 -14.39
C PHE A 54 -7.23 6.74 -15.31
N ALA A 55 -6.79 7.88 -14.76
CA ALA A 55 -6.42 9.05 -15.56
C ALA A 55 -5.20 8.79 -16.47
N LEU A 56 -4.30 7.90 -16.06
CA LEU A 56 -3.19 7.41 -16.88
C LEU A 56 -3.65 6.37 -17.91
N ALA A 57 -4.59 5.50 -17.53
CA ALA A 57 -4.99 4.36 -18.36
C ALA A 57 -6.03 4.71 -19.45
N ILE A 58 -7.03 5.55 -19.16
CA ILE A 58 -8.13 5.83 -20.09
C ILE A 58 -7.61 6.58 -21.33
N PRO A 59 -6.99 7.77 -21.19
CA PRO A 59 -6.36 8.48 -22.31
C PRO A 59 -4.89 8.04 -22.52
N TYR A 60 -4.58 6.75 -22.38
CA TYR A 60 -3.20 6.25 -22.51
C TYR A 60 -2.53 6.67 -23.82
N ASP A 61 -3.26 6.62 -24.93
CA ASP A 61 -2.74 7.02 -26.25
C ASP A 61 -2.36 8.51 -26.29
N HIS A 62 -3.09 9.37 -25.59
CA HIS A 62 -2.76 10.79 -25.44
C HIS A 62 -1.41 11.00 -24.74
N TRP A 63 -1.12 10.20 -23.72
CA TRP A 63 0.09 10.30 -22.92
C TRP A 63 1.37 9.80 -23.61
N ILE A 64 1.23 8.88 -24.58
CA ILE A 64 2.37 8.33 -25.32
C ILE A 64 2.98 9.37 -26.29
N HIS A 65 2.18 10.35 -26.73
CA HIS A 65 2.65 11.45 -27.56
C HIS A 65 3.76 12.25 -26.86
N LYS A 66 4.78 12.64 -27.63
CA LYS A 66 6.00 13.29 -27.09
C LYS A 66 5.70 14.54 -26.26
N ASP A 67 4.69 15.30 -26.64
CA ASP A 67 4.33 16.57 -26.00
C ASP A 67 3.72 16.37 -24.60
N ASN A 68 3.09 15.22 -24.34
CA ASN A 68 2.34 14.95 -23.11
C ASN A 68 3.10 14.08 -22.10
N ARG A 69 4.32 13.64 -22.43
CA ARG A 69 5.12 12.75 -21.57
C ARG A 69 5.40 13.33 -20.18
N ILE A 70 5.54 14.66 -20.09
CA ILE A 70 5.74 15.34 -18.82
C ILE A 70 4.51 15.16 -17.93
N GLY A 71 3.31 15.34 -18.48
CA GLY A 71 2.08 15.15 -17.72
C GLY A 71 1.86 13.69 -17.28
N PHE A 72 2.27 12.71 -18.09
CA PHE A 72 2.29 11.30 -17.66
C PHE A 72 3.18 11.11 -16.43
N VAL A 73 4.41 11.64 -16.47
CA VAL A 73 5.35 11.55 -15.34
C VAL A 73 4.78 12.26 -14.10
N VAL A 74 4.12 13.41 -14.24
CA VAL A 74 3.48 14.12 -13.13
C VAL A 74 2.35 13.29 -12.51
N MET A 75 1.43 12.75 -13.30
CA MET A 75 0.34 11.91 -12.80
C MET A 75 0.85 10.62 -12.15
N TYR A 76 1.88 10.01 -12.74
CA TYR A 76 2.56 8.86 -12.16
C TYR A 76 3.24 9.20 -10.84
N SER A 77 3.93 10.34 -10.77
CA SER A 77 4.56 10.87 -9.56
C SER A 77 3.52 11.16 -8.46
N LEU A 78 2.38 11.76 -8.80
CA LEU A 78 1.28 11.96 -7.86
C LEU A 78 0.74 10.64 -7.31
N THR A 79 0.66 9.60 -8.12
CA THR A 79 0.30 8.25 -7.65
C THR A 79 1.27 7.77 -6.58
N PHE A 80 2.59 7.94 -6.78
CA PHE A 80 3.59 7.62 -5.75
C PHE A 80 3.47 8.50 -4.51
N PHE A 81 3.19 9.79 -4.68
CA PHE A 81 2.98 10.68 -3.55
C PHE A 81 1.84 10.17 -2.65
N PHE A 82 0.66 9.90 -3.21
CA PHE A 82 -0.50 9.41 -2.45
C PHE A 82 -0.35 7.97 -1.96
N ALA A 83 0.45 7.14 -2.64
CA ALA A 83 0.81 5.84 -2.09
C ALA A 83 1.58 5.98 -0.77
N ASN A 84 2.49 6.95 -0.69
CA ASN A 84 3.30 7.20 0.51
C ASN A 84 2.60 8.09 1.55
N PHE A 85 1.75 9.01 1.11
CA PHE A 85 0.82 9.78 1.94
C PHE A 85 -0.44 8.97 2.32
N GLY A 86 -0.35 7.65 2.36
CA GLY A 86 -1.54 6.81 2.36
C GLY A 86 -1.24 5.36 2.74
N PRO A 87 -1.60 4.39 1.89
CA PRO A 87 -1.55 2.97 2.23
C PRO A 87 -0.15 2.46 2.55
N ASN A 88 0.92 2.97 1.93
CA ASN A 88 2.28 2.45 2.20
C ASN A 88 2.63 2.59 3.69
N ALA A 89 2.50 3.79 4.26
CA ALA A 89 2.80 4.00 5.67
C ALA A 89 1.74 3.36 6.60
N THR A 90 0.44 3.55 6.30
CA THR A 90 -0.65 3.10 7.20
C THR A 90 -0.72 1.58 7.31
N THR A 91 -0.48 0.83 6.22
CA THR A 91 -0.46 -0.64 6.24
C THR A 91 0.67 -1.24 7.08
N PHE A 92 1.75 -0.50 7.36
CA PHE A 92 2.78 -0.91 8.32
C PHE A 92 2.42 -0.56 9.76
N VAL A 93 1.83 0.63 9.97
CA VAL A 93 1.49 1.15 11.30
C VAL A 93 0.30 0.40 11.91
N VAL A 94 -0.77 0.22 11.13
CA VAL A 94 -2.06 -0.33 11.58
C VAL A 94 -1.93 -1.73 12.22
N PRO A 95 -1.24 -2.72 11.62
CA PRO A 95 -0.99 -4.01 12.27
C PRO A 95 -0.28 -3.89 13.63
N ALA A 96 0.65 -2.95 13.76
CA ALA A 96 1.38 -2.76 15.02
C ALA A 96 0.49 -2.17 16.13
N GLU A 97 -0.53 -1.40 15.74
CA GLU A 97 -1.48 -0.76 16.66
C GLU A 97 -2.70 -1.63 17.02
N ILE A 98 -3.17 -2.48 16.09
CA ILE A 98 -4.37 -3.31 16.31
C ILE A 98 -4.04 -4.62 17.05
N PHE A 99 -2.88 -5.24 16.79
CA PHE A 99 -2.62 -6.57 17.34
C PHE A 99 -2.25 -6.54 18.83
N PRO A 100 -2.81 -7.45 19.67
CA PRO A 100 -2.48 -7.57 21.08
C PRO A 100 -0.99 -7.73 21.32
N ALA A 101 -0.47 -7.19 22.42
CA ALA A 101 0.97 -7.20 22.70
C ALA A 101 1.57 -8.62 22.67
N ARG A 102 0.82 -9.62 23.18
CA ARG A 102 1.20 -11.05 23.14
C ARG A 102 1.36 -11.63 21.73
N LEU A 103 0.59 -11.17 20.75
CA LEU A 103 0.56 -11.73 19.38
C LEU A 103 1.15 -10.81 18.31
N ARG A 104 1.49 -9.57 18.67
CA ARG A 104 1.92 -8.51 17.76
C ARG A 104 3.02 -8.95 16.81
N SER A 105 4.07 -9.60 17.31
CA SER A 105 5.19 -10.05 16.48
C SER A 105 4.76 -11.05 15.40
N THR A 106 3.95 -12.04 15.75
CA THR A 106 3.46 -13.07 14.81
C THR A 106 2.53 -12.47 13.77
N CYS A 107 1.53 -11.70 14.21
CA CYS A 107 0.54 -11.12 13.31
C CYS A 107 1.14 -10.02 12.42
N HIS A 108 2.07 -9.21 12.93
CA HIS A 108 2.85 -8.27 12.14
C HIS A 108 3.75 -9.01 11.13
N GLY A 109 4.39 -10.10 11.55
CA GLY A 109 5.21 -10.95 10.67
C GLY A 109 4.42 -11.53 9.50
N ILE A 110 3.22 -12.06 9.75
CA ILE A 110 2.32 -12.57 8.70
C ILE A 110 1.88 -11.45 7.77
N SER A 111 1.49 -10.29 8.33
CA SER A 111 1.08 -9.12 7.54
C SER A 111 2.22 -8.62 6.64
N ALA A 112 3.44 -8.54 7.17
CA ALA A 112 4.63 -8.16 6.42
C ALA A 112 4.98 -9.19 5.33
N ALA A 113 4.83 -10.48 5.61
CA ALA A 113 5.04 -11.54 4.63
C ALA A 113 4.03 -11.46 3.49
N ALA A 114 2.75 -11.22 3.79
CA ALA A 114 1.70 -11.02 2.78
C ALA A 114 1.99 -9.79 1.90
N GLY A 115 2.44 -8.68 2.49
CA GLY A 115 2.86 -7.48 1.75
C GLY A 115 4.03 -7.76 0.80
N LYS A 116 5.05 -8.49 1.26
CA LYS A 116 6.19 -8.89 0.41
C LYS A 116 5.77 -9.83 -0.72
N LEU A 117 4.92 -10.81 -0.44
CA LEU A 117 4.36 -11.70 -1.48
C LEU A 117 3.60 -10.90 -2.54
N GLY A 118 2.74 -9.97 -2.11
CA GLY A 118 2.03 -9.06 -3.00
C GLY A 118 2.97 -8.22 -3.87
N ALA A 119 4.06 -7.70 -3.29
CA ALA A 119 5.07 -6.95 -4.04
C ALA A 119 5.78 -7.82 -5.09
N MET A 120 6.10 -9.08 -4.79
CA MET A 120 6.67 -10.02 -5.76
C MET A 120 5.68 -10.29 -6.90
N VAL A 121 4.43 -10.62 -6.57
CA VAL A 121 3.37 -10.85 -7.57
C VAL A 121 3.14 -9.60 -8.43
N GLY A 122 3.16 -8.41 -7.84
CA GLY A 122 3.03 -7.15 -8.56
C GLY A 122 4.22 -6.87 -9.50
N ALA A 123 5.45 -7.04 -9.02
CA ALA A 123 6.67 -6.77 -9.79
C ALA A 123 6.79 -7.70 -11.00
N PHE A 124 6.65 -9.01 -10.80
CA PHE A 124 6.70 -9.98 -11.90
C PHE A 124 5.41 -9.94 -12.73
N GLY A 125 4.24 -9.90 -12.09
CA GLY A 125 2.96 -9.84 -12.79
C GLY A 125 2.86 -8.65 -13.73
N PHE A 126 3.22 -7.44 -13.27
CA PHE A 126 3.23 -6.26 -14.13
C PHE A 126 4.23 -6.41 -15.28
N LEU A 127 5.43 -6.92 -15.01
CA LEU A 127 6.48 -7.11 -16.03
C LEU A 127 6.00 -8.00 -17.19
N TYR A 128 5.26 -9.07 -16.89
CA TYR A 128 4.67 -9.96 -17.90
C TYR A 128 3.40 -9.37 -18.54
N LEU A 129 2.52 -8.73 -17.76
CA LEU A 129 1.25 -8.19 -18.27
C LEU A 129 1.46 -6.96 -19.17
N ALA A 130 2.42 -6.09 -18.84
CA ALA A 130 2.68 -4.85 -19.55
C ALA A 130 3.26 -5.07 -20.97
N GLN A 131 3.70 -6.29 -21.28
CA GLN A 131 4.21 -6.67 -22.60
C GLN A 131 3.19 -6.43 -23.71
N ASN A 132 3.68 -6.22 -24.92
CA ASN A 132 2.82 -5.98 -26.07
C ASN A 132 1.92 -7.19 -26.35
N LYS A 133 0.70 -6.93 -26.83
CA LYS A 133 -0.25 -7.95 -27.29
C LYS A 133 0.29 -8.70 -28.50
N ASP A 134 1.06 -8.00 -29.35
CA ASP A 134 1.77 -8.61 -30.46
C ASP A 134 3.06 -9.27 -29.96
N LYS A 135 3.15 -10.60 -30.05
CA LYS A 135 4.37 -11.36 -29.67
C LYS A 135 5.61 -10.89 -30.42
N ALA A 136 5.47 -10.41 -31.65
CA ALA A 136 6.57 -9.87 -32.45
C ALA A 136 7.14 -8.54 -31.93
N LYS A 137 6.41 -7.85 -31.03
CA LYS A 137 6.79 -6.57 -30.41
C LYS A 137 7.00 -6.68 -28.89
N ALA A 138 6.86 -7.88 -28.34
CA ALA A 138 7.17 -8.16 -26.94
C ALA A 138 8.69 -8.28 -26.75
N ASP A 139 9.16 -7.98 -25.56
CA ASP A 139 10.58 -8.07 -25.24
C ASP A 139 11.08 -9.52 -25.36
N ALA A 140 12.33 -9.71 -25.79
CA ALA A 140 12.90 -11.03 -26.02
C ALA A 140 12.87 -11.88 -24.74
N GLY A 141 12.19 -13.03 -24.81
CA GLY A 141 12.03 -13.95 -23.68
C GLY A 141 10.68 -13.83 -22.95
N TYR A 142 9.84 -12.84 -23.28
CA TYR A 142 8.51 -12.70 -22.70
C TYR A 142 7.37 -13.19 -23.62
N PRO A 143 6.28 -13.76 -23.06
CA PRO A 143 5.06 -14.00 -23.81
C PRO A 143 4.35 -12.69 -24.16
N ALA A 144 3.40 -12.75 -25.10
CA ALA A 144 2.51 -11.62 -25.37
C ALA A 144 1.71 -11.26 -24.11
N GLY A 145 1.72 -9.98 -23.76
CA GLY A 145 1.01 -9.45 -22.60
C GLY A 145 -0.34 -8.84 -22.99
N ILE A 146 -0.94 -8.13 -22.04
CA ILE A 146 -2.19 -7.39 -22.26
C ILE A 146 -1.93 -5.91 -22.63
N GLY A 147 -0.66 -5.48 -22.58
CA GLY A 147 -0.20 -4.13 -22.87
C GLY A 147 -0.30 -3.18 -21.67
N VAL A 148 0.58 -2.18 -21.64
CA VAL A 148 0.71 -1.19 -20.54
C VAL A 148 -0.63 -0.56 -20.16
N LYS A 149 -1.46 -0.16 -21.14
CA LYS A 149 -2.80 0.40 -20.87
C LYS A 149 -3.65 -0.50 -19.99
N ASN A 150 -3.77 -1.77 -20.38
CA ASN A 150 -4.60 -2.73 -19.65
C ASN A 150 -3.97 -3.09 -18.30
N SER A 151 -2.64 -3.14 -18.21
CA SER A 151 -1.95 -3.31 -16.93
C SER A 151 -2.22 -2.16 -15.96
N LEU A 152 -2.24 -0.91 -16.44
CA LEU A 152 -2.60 0.26 -15.62
C LEU A 152 -4.07 0.20 -15.14
N ILE A 153 -5.00 -0.32 -15.97
CA ILE A 153 -6.38 -0.58 -15.55
C ILE A 153 -6.42 -1.61 -14.42
N VAL A 154 -5.69 -2.72 -14.55
CA VAL A 154 -5.61 -3.76 -13.51
C VAL A 154 -5.07 -3.18 -12.21
N LEU A 155 -4.00 -2.37 -12.26
CA LEU A 155 -3.47 -1.68 -11.08
C LEU A 155 -4.50 -0.71 -10.46
N GLY A 156 -5.25 0.03 -11.30
CA GLY A 156 -6.35 0.88 -10.83
C GLY A 156 -7.45 0.10 -10.12
N VAL A 157 -7.83 -1.06 -10.64
CA VAL A 157 -8.80 -1.96 -10.00
C VAL A 157 -8.27 -2.50 -8.67
N ILE A 158 -7.00 -2.91 -8.60
CA ILE A 158 -6.37 -3.35 -7.35
C ILE A 158 -6.38 -2.23 -6.30
N ASN A 159 -6.09 -0.99 -6.69
CA ASN A 159 -6.18 0.16 -5.80
C ASN A 159 -7.61 0.40 -5.31
N ALA A 160 -8.60 0.24 -6.19
CA ALA A 160 -10.02 0.35 -5.83
C ALA A 160 -10.46 -0.76 -4.85
N LEU A 161 -9.95 -1.99 -5.03
CA LEU A 161 -10.17 -3.07 -4.06
C LEU A 161 -9.52 -2.75 -2.72
N GLY A 162 -8.32 -2.15 -2.71
CA GLY A 162 -7.67 -1.66 -1.49
C GLY A 162 -8.51 -0.60 -0.77
N PHE A 163 -9.12 0.32 -1.52
CA PHE A 163 -10.09 1.29 -0.97
C PHE A 163 -11.27 0.57 -0.29
N LEU A 164 -11.86 -0.43 -0.95
CA LEU A 164 -13.00 -1.18 -0.40
C LEU A 164 -12.60 -2.01 0.84
N PHE A 165 -11.45 -2.69 0.81
CA PHE A 165 -10.97 -3.45 1.95
C PHE A 165 -10.54 -2.58 3.13
N THR A 166 -10.21 -1.30 2.87
CA THR A 166 -9.91 -0.37 3.96
C THR A 166 -11.11 -0.21 4.90
N PHE A 167 -12.36 -0.32 4.44
CA PHE A 167 -13.54 -0.30 5.30
C PHE A 167 -13.62 -1.47 6.31
N LEU A 168 -12.88 -2.55 6.08
CA LEU A 168 -12.78 -3.67 7.04
C LEU A 168 -11.74 -3.41 8.14
N VAL A 169 -10.92 -2.37 8.00
CA VAL A 169 -9.87 -2.03 8.94
C VAL A 169 -10.45 -1.12 10.03
N PRO A 170 -10.37 -1.48 11.32
CA PRO A 170 -10.83 -0.61 12.39
C PRO A 170 -9.91 0.60 12.55
N GLU A 171 -10.47 1.79 12.82
CA GLU A 171 -9.69 2.99 13.12
C GLU A 171 -9.06 2.86 14.52
N SER A 172 -7.74 3.00 14.57
CA SER A 172 -6.93 2.92 15.80
C SER A 172 -6.75 4.27 16.49
N LYS A 173 -7.10 5.39 15.84
CA LYS A 173 -6.91 6.74 16.39
C LYS A 173 -7.62 6.93 17.75
N GLY A 174 -6.84 7.30 18.76
CA GLY A 174 -7.34 7.77 20.05
C GLY A 174 -7.76 6.68 21.03
N LYS A 175 -7.50 5.41 20.72
CA LYS A 175 -7.72 4.27 21.61
C LYS A 175 -6.39 3.79 22.18
N SER A 176 -6.37 3.38 23.44
CA SER A 176 -5.17 2.76 24.00
C SER A 176 -4.93 1.39 23.37
N LEU A 177 -3.68 0.92 23.39
CA LEU A 177 -3.35 -0.42 22.87
C LEU A 177 -4.12 -1.52 23.61
N GLU A 178 -4.37 -1.34 24.90
CA GLU A 178 -5.10 -2.27 25.78
C GLU A 178 -6.61 -2.29 25.47
N GLU A 179 -7.18 -1.15 25.08
CA GLU A 179 -8.57 -1.05 24.61
C GLU A 179 -8.77 -1.66 23.22
N MET A 180 -7.78 -1.54 22.33
CA MET A 180 -7.82 -2.16 21.01
C MET A 180 -7.57 -3.67 21.05
N SER A 181 -6.73 -4.14 21.99
CA SER A 181 -6.38 -5.55 22.15
C SER A 181 -7.39 -6.36 22.97
N GLY A 182 -8.28 -5.69 23.71
CA GLY A 182 -9.20 -6.33 24.65
C GLY A 182 -8.53 -6.87 25.92
N GLU A 183 -7.27 -6.48 26.20
CA GLU A 183 -6.53 -6.96 27.37
C GLU A 183 -7.16 -6.52 28.71
N ASN A 184 -8.03 -5.50 28.71
CA ASN A 184 -8.82 -5.12 29.89
C ASN A 184 -9.93 -6.12 30.25
N GLU A 185 -10.42 -6.93 29.31
CA GLU A 185 -11.47 -7.92 29.56
C GLU A 185 -10.88 -9.25 30.06
N ASP A 186 -9.72 -9.67 29.55
CA ASP A 186 -9.03 -10.93 29.92
C ASP A 186 -8.47 -10.90 31.37
N ASN A 187 -8.11 -9.71 31.87
CA ASN A 187 -7.61 -9.55 33.24
C ASN A 187 -8.72 -9.51 34.30
N GLY A 188 -9.97 -9.21 33.93
CA GLY A 188 -11.11 -9.13 34.85
C GLY A 188 -11.70 -10.49 35.24
N GLU A 189 -11.55 -11.50 34.38
CA GLU A 189 -12.05 -12.86 34.66
C GLU A 189 -11.08 -13.68 35.52
N GLY A 190 -9.77 -13.37 35.51
CA GLY A 190 -8.75 -14.05 36.30
C GLY A 190 -8.73 -13.67 37.79
N GLU A 191 -9.11 -12.44 38.15
CA GLU A 191 -9.13 -11.98 39.55
C GLU A 191 -10.44 -12.33 40.29
N ALA A 192 -11.55 -12.49 39.56
CA ALA A 192 -12.83 -12.87 40.16
C ALA A 192 -12.88 -14.34 40.62
N GLY A 193 -12.06 -15.22 40.04
CA GLY A 193 -12.00 -16.65 40.41
C GLY A 193 -11.09 -16.99 41.59
N ALA A 194 -10.17 -16.10 41.97
CA ALA A 194 -9.19 -16.35 43.04
C ALA A 194 -9.66 -15.90 44.43
N SER A 195 -10.67 -15.03 44.52
CA SER A 195 -11.16 -14.48 45.79
C SER A 195 -12.26 -15.31 46.47
N SER A 196 -12.79 -16.36 45.83
CA SER A 196 -13.88 -17.18 46.37
C SER A 196 -13.46 -18.50 47.04
N SER A 197 -12.17 -18.80 47.15
CA SER A 197 -11.69 -20.10 47.67
C SER A 197 -11.07 -20.09 49.08
N SER A 198 -11.02 -18.95 49.79
CA SER A 198 -10.36 -18.87 51.11
C SER A 198 -11.29 -18.82 52.34
N SER A 199 -12.59 -19.13 52.21
CA SER A 199 -13.53 -19.05 53.35
C SER A 199 -14.41 -20.29 53.50
N SER A 200 -13.80 -21.44 53.81
CA SER A 200 -14.46 -22.50 54.58
C SER A 200 -13.44 -23.56 55.00
N ASN A 201 -12.99 -23.51 56.26
CA ASN A 201 -12.68 -24.68 57.09
C ASN A 201 -12.39 -24.18 58.51
N HIS A 202 -13.46 -24.15 59.31
CA HIS A 202 -13.41 -24.23 60.77
C HIS A 202 -13.61 -25.69 61.17
#